data_AF-A0A531KNM5-F1
#
_entry.id   AF-A0A531KNM5-F1
#
_cell.length_a   1.000
_cell.length_b   1.000
_cell.length_c   1.000
_cell.angle_alpha   90.00
_cell.angle_beta   90.00
_cell.angle_gamma   90.00
#
_symmetry.space_group_name_H-M   'P 1'
#
loop_
_entity.id
_entity.type
_entity.pdbx_description
1 polymer ?
#
loop_
_entity_poly.entity_id
_entity_poly.type
_entity_poly.pdbx_seq_one_letter_code
_entity_poly.pdbx_strand_id
1 'polypeptide(L)'
;MTSTTEQGQRGGINVARLLMSFGPLMFLALLIVVFTMLKPSFIDPINIFNIMRQISITGLIALGMTFVILTAGIDLSVGSLLAF
;
A
#
# COMPACT_ATOMS: atom_id res chain seq x y z
N MET A 1 11.25 51.38 -8.85
CA MET A 1 10.84 51.38 -7.44
C MET A 1 9.39 50.96 -7.43
N THR A 2 9.03 49.70 -7.26
CA THR A 2 9.01 48.99 -5.97
C THR A 2 9.24 47.49 -6.15
N SER A 3 10.40 47.05 -5.67
CA SER A 3 10.70 45.67 -5.32
C SER A 3 9.68 45.13 -4.31
N THR A 4 8.83 44.20 -4.73
CA THR A 4 8.01 43.41 -3.80
C THR A 4 8.34 41.94 -3.99
N THR A 5 9.45 41.59 -3.33
CA THR A 5 9.58 40.38 -2.49
C THR A 5 9.41 39.04 -3.19
N GLU A 6 10.56 38.46 -3.51
CA GLU A 6 10.78 37.01 -3.48
C GLU A 6 10.18 36.41 -2.20
N GLN A 7 9.01 35.79 -2.30
CA GLN A 7 8.59 34.80 -1.31
C GLN A 7 9.13 33.45 -1.76
N GLY A 8 10.37 33.19 -1.38
CA GLY A 8 10.97 31.87 -1.47
C GLY A 8 10.05 30.86 -0.80
N GLN A 9 9.39 30.03 -1.60
CA GLN A 9 8.81 28.78 -1.15
C GLN A 9 9.93 28.02 -0.43
N ARG A 10 9.89 28.02 0.90
CA ARG A 10 10.70 27.10 1.70
C ARG A 10 10.24 25.70 1.32
N GLY A 11 10.93 25.10 0.35
CA GLY A 11 10.79 23.71 -0.08
C GLY A 11 11.25 22.75 1.01
N GLY A 12 10.71 22.90 2.22
CA GLY A 12 10.85 21.93 3.28
C GLY A 12 10.04 20.71 2.91
N ILE A 13 10.63 19.53 3.08
CA ILE A 13 9.92 18.26 2.96
C ILE A 13 8.72 18.33 3.90
N ASN A 14 7.51 18.29 3.34
CA ASN A 14 6.29 18.19 4.13
C ASN A 14 6.24 16.79 4.74
N VAL A 15 6.90 16.61 5.89
CA VAL A 15 7.05 15.33 6.58
C VAL A 15 5.68 14.65 6.78
N ALA A 16 4.64 15.43 7.08
CA ALA A 16 3.26 14.94 7.15
C ALA A 16 2.76 14.34 5.82
N ARG A 17 3.02 14.98 4.68
CA ARG A 17 2.64 14.49 3.35
C ARG A 17 3.44 13.24 2.96
N LEU A 18 4.72 13.20 3.32
CA LEU A 18 5.58 12.04 3.10
C LEU A 18 5.11 10.83 3.93
N LEU A 19 4.82 11.05 5.22
CA LEU A 19 4.28 10.02 6.12
C LEU A 19 2.92 9.49 5.64
N MET A 20 2.04 10.35 5.13
CA MET A 20 0.75 9.94 4.56
C MET A 20 0.93 9.14 3.26
N SER A 21 1.88 9.51 2.40
CA SER A 21 2.13 8.79 1.15
C SER A 21 2.70 7.38 1.36
N PHE A 22 3.49 7.18 2.42
CA PHE A 22 4.07 5.88 2.79
C PHE A 22 3.33 5.20 3.95
N GLY A 23 2.18 5.73 4.37
CA GLY A 23 1.41 5.26 5.52
C GLY A 23 1.17 3.75 5.52
N PRO A 24 0.70 3.15 4.41
CA PRO A 24 0.50 1.70 4.33
C PRO A 24 1.80 0.89 4.52
N LEU A 25 2.92 1.34 3.94
CA LEU A 25 4.23 0.66 4.11
C LEU A 25 4.73 0.77 5.55
N MET A 26 4.61 1.96 6.15
CA MET A 26 4.99 2.21 7.53
C MET A 26 4.16 1.37 8.50
N PHE A 27 2.85 1.27 8.24
CA PHE A 27 1.95 0.43 9.02
C PHE A 27 2.28 -1.06 8.88
N LEU A 28 2.59 -1.53 7.67
CA LEU A 28 3.04 -2.90 7.44
C LEU A 28 4.33 -3.21 8.23
N ALA A 29 5.32 -2.31 8.18
CA ALA A 29 6.57 -2.47 8.93
C ALA A 29 6.30 -2.54 10.45
N LEU A 30 5.42 -1.68 10.97
CA LEU A 30 4.99 -1.72 12.37
C LEU A 30 4.35 -3.07 12.72
N LEU A 31 3.43 -3.57 11.89
CA LEU A 31 2.78 -4.87 12.12
C LEU A 31 3.79 -6.01 12.13
N ILE A 32 4.76 -6.02 11.22
CA ILE A 32 5.82 -7.03 11.19
C ILE A 32 6.58 -7.02 12.51
N VAL A 33 6.99 -5.85 13.00
CA VAL A 33 7.71 -5.73 14.28
C VAL A 33 6.84 -6.25 15.44
N VAL A 34 5.61 -5.77 15.56
CA VAL A 34 4.70 -6.14 16.65
C VAL A 34 4.42 -7.65 16.65
N PHE A 35 4.09 -8.25 15.50
CA PHE A 35 3.82 -9.68 15.43
C PHE A 35 5.07 -10.53 15.66
N THR A 36 6.25 -10.07 15.24
CA THR A 36 7.51 -10.75 15.55
C THR A 36 7.78 -10.74 17.06
N MET A 37 7.51 -9.64 17.75
CA MET A 37 7.68 -9.56 19.20
C MET A 37 6.68 -10.45 19.96
N LEU A 38 5.43 -10.52 19.50
CA LEU A 38 4.40 -11.36 20.12
C LEU A 38 4.59 -12.85 19.81
N LYS A 39 5.04 -13.17 18.59
CA LYS A 39 5.28 -14.51 18.08
C LYS A 39 6.58 -14.50 17.25
N PRO A 40 7.73 -14.89 17.82
CA PRO A 40 9.00 -14.93 17.08
C PRO A 40 8.94 -15.82 15.82
N SER A 41 8.11 -16.87 15.84
CA SER A 41 7.85 -17.74 14.68
C SER A 41 7.12 -17.05 13.52
N PHE A 42 6.65 -15.81 13.69
CA PHE A 42 6.01 -15.04 12.62
C PHE A 42 6.95 -14.83 11.43
N ILE A 43 8.25 -14.63 11.68
CA ILE A 43 9.25 -14.42 10.61
C ILE A 43 9.85 -15.72 10.08
N ASP A 44 9.37 -16.87 10.52
CA ASP A 44 9.83 -18.15 10.00
C ASP A 44 9.63 -18.18 8.48
N PRO A 45 10.62 -18.63 7.69
CA PRO A 45 10.53 -18.61 6.23
C PRO A 45 9.25 -19.27 5.71
N ILE A 46 8.83 -20.37 6.32
CA ILE A 46 7.60 -21.08 5.99
C ILE A 46 6.37 -20.19 6.21
N ASN A 47 6.29 -19.47 7.33
CA ASN A 47 5.19 -18.57 7.61
C ASN A 47 5.16 -17.39 6.63
N ILE A 48 6.32 -16.80 6.35
CA ILE A 48 6.44 -15.73 5.34
C ILE A 48 6.00 -16.22 3.96
N PHE A 49 6.45 -17.39 3.51
CA PHE A 49 6.02 -17.96 2.23
C PHE A 49 4.51 -18.27 2.20
N ASN A 50 3.93 -18.70 3.32
CA ASN A 50 2.49 -18.93 3.42
C ASN A 50 1.69 -17.63 3.27
N ILE A 51 2.09 -16.57 3.99
CA ILE A 51 1.47 -15.24 3.87
C ILE A 51 1.62 -14.70 2.45
N MET A 52 2.83 -14.76 1.88
CA MET A 52 3.11 -14.29 0.52
C MET A 52 2.29 -15.04 -0.52
N ARG A 53 2.13 -16.36 -0.38
CA ARG A 53 1.30 -17.18 -1.27
C ARG A 53 -0.18 -16.80 -1.15
N GLN A 54 -0.67 -16.57 0.06
CA GLN A 54 -2.05 -16.17 0.30
C GLN A 54 -2.37 -14.83 -0.36
N ILE A 55 -1.51 -13.82 -0.20
CA ILE A 55 -1.72 -12.50 -0.79
C ILE A 55 -1.47 -12.48 -2.31
N SER A 56 -0.64 -13.38 -2.83
CA SER A 56 -0.35 -13.46 -4.27
C SER A 56 -1.61 -13.73 -5.11
N ILE A 57 -2.55 -14.53 -4.60
CA ILE A 57 -3.83 -14.79 -5.28
C ILE A 57 -4.62 -13.48 -5.42
N THR A 58 -4.79 -12.75 -4.32
CA THR A 58 -5.47 -11.45 -4.32
C THR A 58 -4.74 -10.43 -5.19
N GLY A 59 -3.40 -10.40 -5.16
CA GLY A 59 -2.59 -9.52 -5.99
C GLY A 59 -2.76 -9.78 -7.49
N LEU A 60 -2.78 -11.05 -7.90
CA LEU A 60 -3.02 -11.45 -9.29
C LEU A 60 -4.42 -11.02 -9.75
N ILE A 61 -5.43 -11.20 -8.90
CA ILE A 61 -6.81 -10.76 -9.19
C ILE A 61 -6.86 -9.23 -9.32
N ALA A 62 -6.25 -8.49 -8.40
CA ALA A 62 -6.20 -7.03 -8.44
C ALA A 62 -5.52 -6.48 -9.71
N LEU A 63 -4.47 -7.17 -10.20
CA LEU A 63 -3.86 -6.85 -11.49
C LEU A 63 -4.86 -7.02 -12.65
N GLY A 64 -5.59 -8.14 -12.69
CA GLY A 64 -6.67 -8.36 -13.66
C GLY A 64 -7.76 -7.29 -13.59
N MET A 65 -8.18 -6.93 -12.37
CA MET A 65 -9.15 -5.85 -12.12
C MET A 65 -8.68 -4.50 -12.66
N THR A 66 -7.38 -4.21 -12.61
CA THR A 66 -6.83 -2.96 -13.12
C THR A 66 -7.08 -2.83 -14.63
N PHE A 67 -6.86 -3.91 -15.39
CA PHE A 67 -7.15 -3.91 -16.84
C PHE A 67 -8.65 -3.79 -17.13
N VAL A 68 -9.52 -4.46 -16.36
CA VAL A 68 -10.98 -4.37 -16.49
C VAL A 68 -11.47 -2.93 -16.29
N ILE A 69 -10.95 -2.23 -15.27
CA ILE A 69 -11.28 -0.82 -15.01
C ILE A 69 -10.83 0.07 -16.17
N LEU A 70 -9.62 -0.16 -16.70
CA LEU A 70 -9.06 0.66 -17.78
C LEU A 70 -9.77 0.47 -19.12
N THR A 71 -10.38 -0.69 -19.39
CA THR A 71 -11.06 -1.00 -20.66
C THR A 71 -12.55 -0.64 -20.69
N ALA A 72 -13.07 0.04 -19.66
CA ALA A 72 -14.44 0.59 -19.60
C ALA A 72 -15.59 -0.42 -19.73
N GLY A 73 -15.36 -1.69 -19.37
CA GLY A 73 -16.42 -2.69 -19.19
C GLY A 73 -16.85 -2.75 -17.73
N ILE A 74 -18.07 -2.30 -17.43
CA ILE A 74 -18.71 -2.27 -16.10
C ILE A 74 -18.97 -3.66 -15.49
N ASP A 75 -18.31 -4.72 -15.98
CA ASP A 75 -18.52 -6.06 -15.46
C ASP A 75 -17.49 -6.38 -14.37
N LEU A 76 -17.82 -5.90 -13.18
CA LEU A 76 -17.09 -6.14 -11.94
C LEU A 76 -17.38 -7.55 -11.35
N SER A 77 -17.79 -8.54 -12.15
CA SER A 77 -18.17 -9.90 -11.71
C SER A 77 -17.16 -10.58 -10.79
N VAL A 78 -15.86 -10.35 -11.00
CA VAL A 78 -14.76 -10.81 -10.14
C VAL A 78 -14.78 -10.19 -8.73
N GLY A 79 -15.26 -8.95 -8.59
CA GLY A 79 -15.50 -8.34 -7.29
C GLY A 79 -16.68 -8.97 -6.54
N SER A 80 -17.71 -9.44 -7.26
CA SER A 80 -18.84 -10.15 -6.65
C SER A 80 -18.46 -11.56 -6.18
N LEU A 81 -17.61 -12.29 -6.92
CA LEU A 81 -17.13 -13.63 -6.53
C LEU A 81 -16.28 -13.64 -5.25
N LEU A 82 -15.59 -12.54 -4.95
CA LEU A 82 -14.79 -12.40 -3.73
C LEU A 82 -15.62 -12.06 -2.48
N ALA A 83 -16.88 -11.64 -2.65
CA ALA A 83 -17.76 -11.27 -1.54
C ALA A 83 -18.45 -12.47 -0.86
N PHE A 84 -18.24 -13.70 -1.37
CA PHE A 84 -18.83 -14.95 -0.88
C PHE A 84 -17.76 -15.93 -0.36
#